data_AF-A0A7J2SW34-F1
#
_entry.id   AF-A0A7J2SW34-F1
#
_cell.length_a   1.000
_cell.length_b   1.000
_cell.length_c   1.000
_cell.angle_alpha   90.00
_cell.angle_beta   90.00
_cell.angle_gamma   90.00
#
_symmetry.space_group_name_H-M   'P 1'
#
loop_
_entity.id
_entity.type
_entity.pdbx_description
1 polymer ?
#
loop_
_entity_poly.entity_id
_entity_poly.type
_entity_poly.pdbx_seq_one_letter_code
_entity_poly.pdbx_strand_id
1 'polypeptide(L)'
;MEYFDTRDYDLAGRIGKLKTKHGIIETPYLFPVIDPIRQQPSLETIRSLGFNGIITNAYLFYRRNKGLPKKIHDSLKWNNTIMTDSGGYQVLIYGDVEVDNKTIVEYEKKIGTDIAVILDIPTGTKMSWEEARQALFETNKRAVEALPYIMDSDQLWVFPVQGSPYKDLLLISTSTAWRLPYHINAFGSPTVLLEKYEYDKILDLVGFARLHLPPHKPLHVFGVGHPMIMPFLVALGGDLFDSASYILYARDNRYMTETGTKKLEELHYLPCNCPVCSKYTVKELLEMPRKKRVEYLALHNLYMLRKEINNVKQAIKEGRLWEYLEYKSKSHPTLRKAFEIVKKYTKYLEKYNPETKGTTHALLLIDKDSYYNPRLIRIKRKVYGMLSNKKPENILLIPAYKKPYNQQIEYIEAKRKYPEYTILFYHPYLGVFPPQLANTYPYFQHEVGIIDEEVITKASKEILQVINKLRP
;
A
#
# COMPACT_ATOMS: atom_id res chain seq x y z
N MET A 1 11.38 23.63 4.52
CA MET A 1 10.52 23.25 3.37
C MET A 1 9.95 21.88 3.68
N GLU A 2 8.65 21.63 3.53
CA GLU A 2 8.09 20.28 3.75
C GLU A 2 8.75 19.29 2.78
N TYR A 3 9.38 18.24 3.32
CA TYR A 3 10.06 17.20 2.55
C TYR A 3 9.07 16.21 1.91
N PHE A 4 7.85 16.14 2.43
CA PHE A 4 6.80 15.26 1.91
C PHE A 4 5.46 15.99 1.84
N ASP A 5 4.82 15.92 0.68
CA ASP A 5 3.59 16.66 0.37
C ASP A 5 2.57 15.72 -0.30
N THR A 6 1.43 15.51 0.37
CA THR A 6 0.36 14.63 -0.11
C THR A 6 -0.52 15.37 -1.12
N ARG A 7 -0.63 14.84 -2.33
CA ARG A 7 -1.36 15.44 -3.46
C ARG A 7 -2.72 14.82 -3.74
N ASP A 8 -2.86 13.53 -3.44
CA ASP A 8 -4.11 12.80 -3.62
C ASP A 8 -4.15 11.60 -2.69
N TYR A 9 -5.34 11.10 -2.38
CA TYR A 9 -5.50 9.95 -1.50
C TYR A 9 -6.83 9.22 -1.74
N ASP A 10 -6.83 7.90 -1.62
CA ASP A 10 -8.04 7.07 -1.60
C ASP A 10 -7.80 5.91 -0.65
N LEU A 11 -8.76 5.64 0.24
CA LEU A 11 -8.48 4.89 1.48
C LEU A 11 -7.28 5.52 2.21
N ALA A 12 -6.41 4.75 2.88
CA ALA A 12 -5.20 5.32 3.46
C ALA A 12 -4.03 5.44 2.47
N GLY A 13 -4.22 5.02 1.21
CA GLY A 13 -3.21 5.14 0.15
C GLY A 13 -3.12 6.56 -0.37
N ARG A 14 -1.89 7.03 -0.61
CA ARG A 14 -1.64 8.42 -1.01
C ARG A 14 -0.61 8.56 -2.11
N ILE A 15 -0.93 9.48 -3.03
CA ILE A 15 -0.01 10.01 -4.00
C ILE A 15 0.60 11.27 -3.40
N GLY A 16 1.89 11.23 -3.12
CA GLY A 16 2.64 12.36 -2.55
C GLY A 16 3.95 12.60 -3.28
N LYS A 17 4.57 13.75 -3.02
CA LYS A 17 5.90 14.10 -3.51
C LYS A 17 6.87 14.12 -2.35
N LEU A 18 7.81 13.17 -2.33
CA LEU A 18 8.93 13.13 -1.42
C LEU A 18 10.14 13.80 -2.09
N LYS A 19 10.54 14.95 -1.57
CA LYS A 19 11.69 15.71 -2.06
C LYS A 19 12.96 15.20 -1.39
N THR A 20 13.94 14.83 -2.20
CA THR A 20 15.30 14.51 -1.75
C THR A 20 16.29 15.47 -2.38
N LYS A 21 17.57 15.35 -2.01
CA LYS A 21 18.64 16.20 -2.54
C LYS A 21 18.80 16.08 -4.06
N HIS A 22 18.67 14.87 -4.59
CA HIS A 22 18.87 14.57 -6.03
C HIS A 22 17.57 14.27 -6.79
N GLY A 23 16.39 14.58 -6.25
CA GLY A 23 15.18 14.40 -7.02
C GLY A 23 13.87 14.41 -6.22
N ILE A 24 12.80 14.04 -6.90
CA ILE A 24 11.47 13.89 -6.32
C ILE A 24 10.99 12.47 -6.58
N ILE A 25 10.61 11.78 -5.51
CA ILE A 25 9.94 10.49 -5.56
C ILE A 25 8.43 10.73 -5.41
N GLU A 26 7.67 10.31 -6.42
CA GLU A 26 6.20 10.32 -6.31
C GLU A 26 5.71 8.99 -5.73
N THR A 27 5.07 9.04 -4.57
CA THR A 27 4.53 7.85 -3.88
C THR A 27 3.17 7.42 -4.46
N PRO A 28 2.74 6.15 -4.28
CA PRO A 28 3.55 5.03 -3.81
C PRO A 28 4.72 4.74 -4.76
N TYR A 29 5.87 4.34 -4.23
CA TYR A 29 7.08 4.09 -5.02
C TYR A 29 7.78 2.80 -4.60
N LEU A 30 8.32 2.06 -5.56
CA LEU A 30 9.18 0.91 -5.32
C LEU A 30 10.61 1.24 -5.72
N PHE A 31 11.54 1.16 -4.78
CA PHE A 31 12.97 1.19 -5.02
C PHE A 31 13.49 -0.19 -5.48
N PRO A 32 14.03 -0.33 -6.69
CA PRO A 32 14.78 -1.51 -7.06
C PRO A 32 16.02 -1.63 -6.16
N VAL A 33 16.17 -2.76 -5.48
CA VAL A 33 17.38 -3.05 -4.73
C VAL A 33 18.49 -3.37 -5.71
N ILE A 34 19.62 -2.70 -5.56
CA ILE A 34 20.81 -2.92 -6.38
C ILE A 34 21.91 -3.58 -5.54
N ASP A 35 22.70 -4.42 -6.20
CA ASP A 35 23.87 -5.05 -5.59
C ASP A 35 25.12 -4.23 -6.01
N PRO A 36 25.81 -3.56 -5.06
CA PRO A 36 26.95 -2.71 -5.40
C PRO A 36 28.15 -3.51 -5.91
N ILE A 37 28.13 -4.85 -5.84
CA ILE A 37 29.19 -5.76 -6.31
C ILE A 37 28.79 -6.43 -7.62
N ARG A 38 27.58 -7.00 -7.71
CA ARG A 38 27.10 -7.79 -8.86
C ARG A 38 25.77 -7.28 -9.42
N GLN A 39 25.77 -6.04 -9.89
CA GLN A 39 24.57 -5.41 -10.43
C GLN A 39 24.17 -5.99 -11.80
N GLN A 40 22.92 -6.44 -11.90
CA GLN A 40 22.24 -6.81 -13.15
C GLN A 40 20.72 -6.67 -12.96
N PRO A 41 19.95 -6.09 -13.91
CA PRO A 41 20.39 -5.44 -15.14
C PRO A 41 21.15 -4.14 -14.83
N SER A 42 21.71 -3.49 -15.86
CA SER A 42 22.46 -2.24 -15.67
C SER A 42 21.58 -1.16 -15.03
N LEU A 43 22.18 -0.22 -14.31
CA LEU A 43 21.44 0.91 -13.74
C LEU A 43 20.81 1.78 -14.84
N GLU A 44 21.44 1.89 -16.01
CA GLU A 44 20.83 2.57 -17.15
C GLU A 44 19.53 1.90 -17.59
N THR A 45 19.47 0.56 -17.58
CA THR A 45 18.24 -0.16 -17.92
C THR A 45 17.16 0.01 -16.86
N ILE A 46 17.53 0.06 -15.57
CA ILE A 46 16.59 0.40 -14.49
C ILE A 46 16.04 1.81 -14.71
N ARG A 47 16.90 2.77 -15.05
CA ARG A 47 16.53 4.15 -15.36
C ARG A 47 15.62 4.25 -16.59
N SER A 48 15.89 3.48 -17.66
CA SER A 48 15.08 3.52 -18.89
C SER A 48 13.68 2.93 -18.70
N LEU A 49 13.50 2.03 -17.73
CA LEU A 49 12.18 1.62 -17.25
C LEU A 49 11.49 2.71 -16.44
N GLY A 50 12.13 3.85 -16.19
CA GLY A 50 11.61 5.05 -15.55
C GLY A 50 11.69 5.07 -14.03
N PHE A 51 12.49 4.19 -13.41
CA PHE A 51 12.75 4.27 -11.98
C PHE A 51 13.63 5.49 -11.70
N ASN A 52 13.15 6.39 -10.85
CA ASN A 52 13.82 7.64 -10.46
C ASN A 52 14.50 7.55 -9.10
N GLY A 53 14.51 6.38 -8.49
CA GLY A 53 15.22 6.09 -7.26
C GLY A 53 15.54 4.62 -7.14
N ILE A 54 16.67 4.32 -6.51
CA ILE A 54 17.17 2.98 -6.21
C ILE A 54 17.52 2.88 -4.73
N ILE A 55 17.64 1.64 -4.22
CA ILE A 55 18.17 1.38 -2.88
C ILE A 55 19.36 0.44 -2.96
N THR A 56 20.37 0.67 -2.13
CA THR A 56 21.50 -0.24 -1.95
C THR A 56 21.77 -0.45 -0.47
N ASN A 57 22.67 -1.37 -0.14
CA ASN A 57 23.08 -1.59 1.23
C ASN A 57 24.37 -0.80 1.55
N ALA A 58 24.32 0.07 2.55
CA ALA A 58 25.45 0.90 2.98
C ALA A 58 26.61 0.05 3.52
N TYR A 59 26.33 -1.03 4.26
CA TYR A 59 27.38 -1.93 4.74
C TYR A 59 28.12 -2.65 3.61
N LEU A 60 27.41 -3.14 2.58
CA LEU A 60 28.07 -3.72 1.40
C LEU A 60 28.90 -2.67 0.66
N PHE A 61 28.42 -1.43 0.58
CA PHE A 61 29.16 -0.32 -0.01
C PHE A 61 30.39 0.06 0.83
N TYR A 62 30.29 0.02 2.16
CA TYR A 62 31.40 0.19 3.12
C TYR A 62 32.47 -0.86 2.88
N ARG A 63 32.10 -2.15 2.86
CA ARG A 63 33.04 -3.25 2.61
C ARG A 63 33.71 -3.15 1.24
N ARG A 64 32.93 -2.83 0.19
CA ARG A 64 33.46 -2.64 -1.18
C ARG A 64 34.55 -1.56 -1.22
N ASN A 65 34.39 -0.50 -0.44
CA ASN A 65 35.32 0.62 -0.40
C ASN A 65 36.34 0.54 0.75
N LYS A 66 36.43 -0.59 1.45
CA LYS A 66 37.32 -0.78 2.61
C LYS A 66 37.17 0.33 3.66
N GLY A 67 35.92 0.75 3.90
CA GLY A 67 35.56 1.81 4.83
C GLY A 67 35.80 3.25 4.36
N LEU A 68 36.40 3.46 3.18
CA LEU A 68 36.61 4.80 2.65
C LEU A 68 35.30 5.37 2.09
N PRO A 69 34.83 6.54 2.57
CA PRO A 69 33.58 7.12 2.11
C PRO A 69 33.76 7.75 0.72
N LYS A 70 33.41 7.00 -0.32
CA LYS A 70 33.30 7.54 -1.68
C LYS A 70 31.89 8.04 -1.92
N LYS A 71 31.76 9.15 -2.65
CA LYS A 71 30.45 9.69 -3.03
C LYS A 71 29.65 8.63 -3.79
N ILE A 72 28.47 8.30 -3.27
CA ILE A 72 27.69 7.15 -3.73
C ILE A 72 27.14 7.38 -5.14
N HIS A 73 26.69 8.60 -5.44
CA HIS A 73 26.20 9.01 -6.76
C HIS A 73 27.30 8.85 -7.83
N ASP A 74 28.51 9.33 -7.58
CA ASP A 74 29.64 9.20 -8.50
C ASP A 74 30.05 7.73 -8.68
N SER A 75 30.06 6.97 -7.59
CA SER A 75 30.47 5.56 -7.59
C SER A 75 29.49 4.66 -8.34
N LEU A 76 28.19 5.00 -8.31
CA LEU A 76 27.13 4.28 -9.02
C LEU A 76 26.78 4.91 -10.37
N LYS A 77 27.27 6.12 -10.66
CA LYS A 77 26.87 6.93 -11.82
C LYS A 77 25.35 7.12 -11.89
N TRP A 78 24.73 7.41 -10.74
CA TRP A 78 23.29 7.57 -10.60
C TRP A 78 22.97 8.93 -9.97
N ASN A 79 22.36 9.83 -10.74
CA ASN A 79 22.13 11.22 -10.33
C ASN A 79 20.71 11.49 -9.85
N ASN A 80 19.89 10.45 -9.65
CA ASN A 80 18.59 10.57 -9.00
C ASN A 80 18.66 10.07 -7.55
N THR A 81 17.52 9.99 -6.86
CA THR A 81 17.45 9.57 -5.46
C THR A 81 18.10 8.20 -5.20
N ILE A 82 18.95 8.12 -4.18
CA ILE A 82 19.51 6.87 -3.65
C ILE A 82 19.10 6.72 -2.18
N MET A 83 18.44 5.61 -1.87
CA MET A 83 18.24 5.17 -0.49
C MET A 83 19.34 4.18 -0.12
N THR A 84 19.76 4.18 1.13
CA THR A 84 20.61 3.13 1.68
C THR A 84 19.93 2.43 2.84
N ASP A 85 20.07 1.10 2.87
CA ASP A 85 19.79 0.29 4.05
C ASP A 85 21.09 0.13 4.84
N SER A 86 21.02 0.30 6.16
CA SER A 86 22.16 0.24 7.09
C SER A 86 22.83 -1.13 7.14
N GLY A 87 22.09 -2.17 6.75
CA GLY A 87 22.54 -3.55 6.78
C GLY A 87 22.14 -4.32 8.02
N GLY A 88 21.12 -3.83 8.76
CA GLY A 88 20.50 -4.58 9.84
C GLY A 88 20.04 -5.98 9.41
N TYR A 89 19.60 -6.16 8.16
CA TYR A 89 19.24 -7.48 7.63
C TYR A 89 20.42 -8.47 7.61
N GLN A 90 21.64 -8.01 7.37
CA GLN A 90 22.84 -8.85 7.43
C GLN A 90 23.16 -9.27 8.87
N VAL A 91 22.88 -8.45 9.87
CA VAL A 91 22.95 -8.86 11.29
C VAL A 91 22.04 -10.06 11.54
N LEU A 92 20.82 -10.05 11.00
CA LEU A 92 19.85 -11.14 11.18
C LEU A 92 20.29 -12.45 10.50
N ILE A 93 20.93 -12.39 9.33
CA ILE A 93 21.37 -13.60 8.59
C ILE A 93 22.72 -14.12 9.10
N TYR A 94 23.69 -13.23 9.30
CA TYR A 94 25.09 -13.59 9.51
C TYR A 94 25.56 -13.42 10.96
N GLY A 95 24.71 -12.93 11.86
CA GLY A 95 24.96 -12.88 13.29
C GLY A 95 25.89 -11.76 13.76
N ASP A 96 26.66 -11.12 12.86
CA ASP A 96 27.51 -9.99 13.23
C ASP A 96 27.71 -8.99 12.08
N VAL A 97 27.68 -7.71 12.42
CA VAL A 97 28.15 -6.62 11.57
C VAL A 97 29.29 -5.97 12.33
N GLU A 98 30.51 -6.04 11.78
CA GLU A 98 31.74 -5.49 12.38
C GLU A 98 31.77 -3.94 12.37
N VAL A 99 30.62 -3.28 12.48
CA VAL A 99 30.46 -1.83 12.41
C VAL A 99 29.39 -1.38 13.38
N ASP A 100 29.75 -0.48 14.29
CA ASP A 100 28.81 0.11 15.25
C ASP A 100 27.86 1.14 14.59
N ASN A 101 26.78 1.50 15.31
CA ASN A 101 25.76 2.43 14.82
C ASN A 101 26.32 3.81 14.43
N LYS A 102 27.26 4.36 15.21
CA LYS A 102 27.85 5.67 14.91
C LYS A 102 28.66 5.61 13.62
N THR A 103 29.48 4.57 13.46
CA THR A 103 30.31 4.40 12.28
C THR A 103 29.48 4.31 10.99
N ILE A 104 28.37 3.55 10.99
CA ILE A 104 27.52 3.47 9.79
C ILE A 104 26.74 4.76 9.52
N VAL A 105 26.22 5.44 10.56
CA VAL A 105 25.53 6.73 10.42
C VAL A 105 26.46 7.80 9.83
N GLU A 106 27.68 7.89 10.35
CA GLU A 106 28.69 8.79 9.78
C GLU A 106 29.08 8.41 8.36
N TYR A 107 29.16 7.11 8.06
CA TYR A 107 29.48 6.63 6.72
C TYR A 107 28.38 7.01 5.72
N GLU A 108 27.10 6.76 6.03
CA GLU A 108 25.96 7.15 5.20
C GLU A 108 25.93 8.67 4.94
N LYS A 109 26.27 9.47 5.96
CA LYS A 109 26.42 10.92 5.80
C LYS A 109 27.56 11.30 4.85
N LYS A 110 28.75 10.70 5.02
CA LYS A 110 29.93 11.02 4.22
C LYS A 110 29.80 10.59 2.75
N ILE A 111 29.21 9.42 2.48
CA ILE A 111 28.94 8.96 1.11
C ILE A 111 27.86 9.79 0.41
N GLY A 112 27.01 10.49 1.17
CA GLY A 112 26.01 11.42 0.65
C GLY A 112 24.82 10.73 -0.02
N THR A 113 24.27 9.69 0.63
CA THR A 113 22.98 9.08 0.24
C THR A 113 21.83 10.11 0.36
N ASP A 114 20.73 9.96 -0.37
CA ASP A 114 19.58 10.87 -0.23
C ASP A 114 18.68 10.51 0.96
N ILE A 115 18.50 9.21 1.17
CA ILE A 115 17.67 8.64 2.23
C ILE A 115 18.51 7.62 2.98
N ALA A 116 18.76 7.89 4.25
CA ALA A 116 19.62 7.13 5.15
C ALA A 116 18.80 6.39 6.21
N VAL A 117 19.29 5.25 6.68
CA VAL A 117 18.61 4.40 7.68
C VAL A 117 19.61 4.15 8.81
N ILE A 118 19.17 4.30 10.06
CA ILE A 118 20.02 3.96 11.20
C ILE A 118 20.26 2.44 11.31
N LEU A 119 21.26 2.02 12.09
CA LEU A 119 21.51 0.60 12.31
C LEU A 119 20.50 0.01 13.30
N ASP A 120 19.39 -0.53 12.82
CA ASP A 120 18.41 -1.22 13.65
C ASP A 120 18.77 -2.69 13.89
N ILE A 121 18.06 -3.30 14.83
CA ILE A 121 18.08 -4.74 15.05
C ILE A 121 16.73 -5.28 14.54
N PRO A 122 16.71 -5.93 13.37
CA PRO A 122 15.46 -6.40 12.79
C PRO A 122 14.78 -7.45 13.67
N THR A 123 13.53 -7.21 14.01
CA THR A 123 12.68 -8.18 14.72
C THR A 123 12.05 -9.16 13.73
N GLY A 124 12.15 -10.46 14.04
CA GLY A 124 11.70 -11.54 13.17
C GLY A 124 10.62 -12.41 13.83
N THR A 125 9.85 -13.12 13.01
CA THR A 125 8.72 -13.96 13.49
C THR A 125 9.11 -15.15 14.36
N LYS A 126 10.41 -15.43 14.50
CA LYS A 126 10.95 -16.50 15.33
C LYS A 126 11.46 -16.02 16.68
N MET A 127 11.62 -14.71 16.87
CA MET A 127 12.08 -14.15 18.14
C MET A 127 10.98 -14.30 19.19
N SER A 128 11.38 -14.68 20.40
CA SER A 128 10.55 -14.56 21.59
C SER A 128 10.21 -13.10 21.88
N TRP A 129 9.22 -12.88 22.74
CA TRP A 129 8.81 -11.55 23.14
C TRP A 129 9.95 -10.77 23.78
N GLU A 130 10.76 -11.41 24.64
CA GLU A 130 11.87 -10.76 25.33
C GLU A 130 13.01 -10.39 24.37
N GLU A 131 13.35 -11.25 23.40
CA GLU A 131 14.34 -10.94 22.36
C GLU A 131 13.86 -9.77 21.48
N ALA A 132 12.60 -9.80 21.04
CA ALA A 132 12.01 -8.71 20.25
C ALA A 132 11.97 -7.39 21.04
N ARG A 133 11.70 -7.45 22.34
CA ARG A 133 11.74 -6.31 23.25
C ARG A 133 13.15 -5.72 23.34
N GLN A 134 14.17 -6.55 23.55
CA GLN A 134 15.56 -6.09 23.62
C GLN A 134 16.01 -5.44 22.30
N ALA A 135 15.72 -6.08 21.16
CA ALA A 135 16.00 -5.53 19.83
C ALA A 135 15.32 -4.17 19.60
N LEU A 136 14.05 -4.03 20.02
CA LEU A 136 13.32 -2.75 19.97
C LEU A 136 14.00 -1.67 20.82
N PHE A 137 14.32 -1.96 22.08
CA PHE A 137 14.92 -0.96 22.97
C PHE A 137 16.32 -0.54 22.51
N GLU A 138 17.12 -1.47 22.00
CA GLU A 138 18.43 -1.16 21.41
C GLU A 138 18.27 -0.34 20.12
N THR A 139 17.29 -0.65 19.26
CA THR A 139 16.98 0.18 18.08
C THR A 139 16.58 1.60 18.48
N ASN A 140 15.73 1.75 19.50
CA ASN A 140 15.33 3.07 20.01
C ASN A 140 16.53 3.85 20.58
N LYS A 141 17.43 3.17 21.31
CA LYS A 141 18.66 3.77 21.84
C LYS A 141 19.54 4.30 20.71
N ARG A 142 19.81 3.46 19.70
CA ARG A 142 20.59 3.83 18.50
C ARG A 142 19.97 4.99 17.72
N ALA A 143 18.64 5.07 17.68
CA ALA A 143 17.94 6.20 17.08
C ALA A 143 18.22 7.52 17.82
N VAL A 144 18.22 7.50 19.16
CA VAL A 144 18.56 8.69 19.95
C VAL A 144 20.03 9.05 19.80
N GLU A 145 20.93 8.06 19.82
CA GLU A 145 22.37 8.26 19.65
C GLU A 145 22.75 8.84 18.28
N ALA A 146 21.96 8.57 17.23
CA ALA A 146 22.20 9.10 15.91
C ALA A 146 21.86 10.60 15.79
N LEU A 147 20.95 11.14 16.63
CA LEU A 147 20.44 12.51 16.49
C LEU A 147 21.54 13.59 16.38
N PRO A 148 22.57 13.62 17.25
CA PRO A 148 23.62 14.65 17.16
C PRO A 148 24.39 14.65 15.82
N TYR A 149 24.38 13.55 15.08
CA TYR A 149 25.10 13.39 13.82
C TYR A 149 24.25 13.70 12.58
N ILE A 150 22.92 13.65 12.71
CA ILE A 150 21.99 13.70 11.58
C ILE A 150 21.13 14.97 11.55
N MET A 151 21.01 15.69 12.66
CA MET A 151 20.15 16.88 12.77
C MET A 151 20.60 18.06 11.90
N ASP A 152 21.87 18.11 11.52
CA ASP A 152 22.47 19.08 10.61
C ASP A 152 22.54 18.57 9.15
N SER A 153 22.06 17.35 8.89
CA SER A 153 22.15 16.72 7.57
C SER A 153 21.04 17.21 6.63
N ASP A 154 21.37 17.36 5.35
CA ASP A 154 20.42 17.63 4.27
C ASP A 154 19.76 16.34 3.73
N GLN A 155 20.13 15.18 4.28
CA GLN A 155 19.59 13.87 3.93
C GLN A 155 18.28 13.61 4.68
N LEU A 156 17.40 12.81 4.08
CA LEU A 156 16.27 12.27 4.81
C LEU A 156 16.72 11.06 5.64
N TRP A 157 16.18 10.95 6.85
CA TRP A 157 16.52 9.87 7.77
C TRP A 157 15.29 9.06 8.13
N VAL A 158 15.47 7.74 8.15
CA VAL A 158 14.44 6.74 8.39
C VAL A 158 14.54 6.22 9.82
N PHE A 159 13.41 6.15 10.52
CA PHE A 159 13.26 5.45 11.79
C PHE A 159 12.66 4.06 11.57
N PRO A 160 13.40 2.97 11.85
CA PRO A 160 12.89 1.61 11.77
C PRO A 160 11.94 1.29 12.93
N VAL A 161 10.72 0.90 12.58
CA VAL A 161 9.68 0.42 13.49
C VAL A 161 9.88 -1.07 13.70
N GLN A 162 10.27 -1.44 14.92
CA GLN A 162 10.57 -2.80 15.35
C GLN A 162 9.62 -3.28 16.47
N GLY A 163 9.71 -4.55 16.84
CA GLY A 163 8.86 -5.21 17.84
C GLY A 163 7.86 -6.20 17.25
N SER A 164 7.90 -6.43 15.93
CA SER A 164 7.11 -7.47 15.27
C SER A 164 7.51 -8.87 15.78
N PRO A 165 6.58 -9.82 15.93
CA PRO A 165 5.14 -9.76 15.60
C PRO A 165 4.24 -9.24 16.74
N TYR A 166 4.80 -8.69 17.83
CA TYR A 166 4.07 -8.36 19.04
C TYR A 166 3.48 -6.94 19.00
N LYS A 167 2.14 -6.84 19.03
CA LYS A 167 1.42 -5.56 18.86
C LYS A 167 1.67 -4.56 20.00
N ASP A 168 1.87 -5.03 21.22
CA ASP A 168 2.25 -4.21 22.37
C ASP A 168 3.64 -3.57 22.18
N LEU A 169 4.62 -4.31 21.65
CA LEU A 169 5.93 -3.76 21.32
C LEU A 169 5.87 -2.79 20.13
N LEU A 170 5.06 -3.09 19.11
CA LEU A 170 4.80 -2.14 18.01
C LEU A 170 4.20 -0.83 18.51
N LEU A 171 3.33 -0.88 19.53
CA LEU A 171 2.77 0.34 20.13
C LEU A 171 3.86 1.20 20.80
N ILE A 172 4.83 0.58 21.47
CA ILE A 172 5.98 1.27 22.03
C ILE A 172 6.81 1.92 20.91
N SER A 173 7.15 1.16 19.86
CA SER A 173 7.95 1.65 18.74
C SER A 173 7.29 2.83 18.01
N THR A 174 5.99 2.73 17.75
CA THR A 174 5.21 3.80 17.10
C THR A 174 5.09 5.05 17.97
N SER A 175 5.02 4.91 19.30
CA SER A 175 5.09 6.04 20.24
C SER A 175 6.46 6.74 20.18
N THR A 176 7.56 5.98 20.08
CA THR A 176 8.90 6.54 19.86
C THR A 176 8.97 7.31 18.53
N ALA A 177 8.39 6.78 17.45
CA ALA A 177 8.37 7.41 16.13
C ALA A 177 7.69 8.81 16.12
N TRP A 178 6.74 9.06 17.03
CA TRP A 178 6.14 10.38 17.23
C TRP A 178 7.08 11.39 17.89
N ARG A 179 7.97 10.91 18.77
CA ARG A 179 8.86 11.76 19.57
C ARG A 179 10.16 12.11 18.87
N LEU A 180 10.60 11.27 17.92
CA LEU A 180 11.88 11.46 17.24
C LEU A 180 11.72 12.23 15.90
N PRO A 181 12.67 13.12 15.57
CA PRO A 181 12.59 14.01 14.40
C PRO A 181 12.99 13.32 13.07
N TYR A 182 12.79 12.01 12.94
CA TYR A 182 12.99 11.30 11.68
C TYR A 182 11.94 11.65 10.64
N HIS A 183 12.34 11.62 9.37
CA HIS A 183 11.52 12.05 8.24
C HIS A 183 10.57 10.94 7.78
N ILE A 184 11.04 9.70 7.78
CA ILE A 184 10.33 8.53 7.27
C ILE A 184 10.29 7.48 8.38
N ASN A 185 9.17 6.76 8.49
CA ASN A 185 9.11 5.56 9.33
C ASN A 185 9.20 4.35 8.43
N ALA A 186 9.93 3.31 8.83
CA ALA A 186 10.01 2.09 8.06
C ALA A 186 9.59 0.88 8.88
N PHE A 187 8.63 0.11 8.37
CA PHE A 187 8.24 -1.15 8.99
C PHE A 187 9.20 -2.26 8.52
N GLY A 188 9.82 -2.95 9.48
CA GLY A 188 10.83 -3.98 9.24
C GLY A 188 10.37 -5.16 8.38
N SER A 189 11.35 -5.80 7.74
CA SER A 189 11.21 -6.75 6.62
C SER A 189 10.30 -7.96 6.93
N PRO A 190 9.06 -8.01 6.40
CA PRO A 190 8.21 -9.18 6.50
C PRO A 190 8.60 -10.25 5.47
N THR A 191 9.86 -10.29 4.99
CA THR A 191 10.29 -11.17 3.88
C THR A 191 10.02 -12.64 4.16
N VAL A 192 10.22 -13.12 5.39
CA VAL A 192 9.89 -14.49 5.78
C VAL A 192 8.39 -14.79 5.62
N LEU A 193 7.53 -13.83 5.94
CA LEU A 193 6.08 -13.95 5.76
C LEU A 193 5.69 -13.83 4.27
N LEU A 194 6.37 -12.97 3.51
CA LEU A 194 6.16 -12.79 2.08
C LEU A 194 6.48 -14.07 1.31
N GLU A 195 7.60 -14.72 1.62
CA GLU A 195 8.03 -15.99 1.01
C GLU A 195 7.01 -17.12 1.26
N LYS A 196 6.37 -17.10 2.43
CA LYS A 196 5.32 -18.05 2.81
C LYS A 196 3.91 -17.66 2.34
N TYR A 197 3.76 -16.55 1.61
CA TYR A 197 2.47 -16.02 1.20
C TYR A 197 1.50 -15.79 2.39
N GLU A 198 2.01 -15.37 3.55
CA GLU A 198 1.19 -15.04 4.73
C GLU A 198 0.78 -13.56 4.72
N TYR A 199 0.15 -13.11 3.62
CA TYR A 199 -0.15 -11.68 3.38
C TYR A 199 -1.12 -11.08 4.41
N ASP A 200 -2.03 -11.88 4.94
CA ASP A 200 -2.96 -11.47 5.99
C ASP A 200 -2.23 -11.03 7.27
N LYS A 201 -1.20 -11.77 7.71
CA LYS A 201 -0.39 -11.39 8.87
C LYS A 201 0.39 -10.12 8.63
N ILE A 202 0.97 -9.96 7.44
CA ILE A 202 1.70 -8.76 7.05
C ILE A 202 0.79 -7.54 7.10
N LEU A 203 -0.39 -7.63 6.47
CA LEU A 203 -1.35 -6.54 6.44
C LEU A 203 -1.88 -6.19 7.82
N ASP A 204 -2.07 -7.18 8.70
CA ASP A 204 -2.54 -6.91 10.07
C ASP A 204 -1.47 -6.16 10.87
N LEU A 205 -0.20 -6.54 10.76
CA LEU A 205 0.89 -5.87 11.46
C LEU A 205 1.17 -4.47 10.89
N VAL A 206 1.22 -4.33 9.57
CA VAL A 206 1.43 -3.03 8.91
C VAL A 206 0.25 -2.10 9.16
N GLY A 207 -0.98 -2.59 9.05
CA GLY A 207 -2.20 -1.82 9.35
C GLY A 207 -2.23 -1.37 10.82
N PHE A 208 -1.85 -2.26 11.75
CA PHE A 208 -1.75 -1.91 13.17
C PHE A 208 -0.67 -0.84 13.41
N ALA A 209 0.52 -0.98 12.84
CA ALA A 209 1.58 0.01 12.97
C ALA A 209 1.14 1.37 12.37
N ARG A 210 0.62 1.36 11.14
CA ARG A 210 0.20 2.58 10.44
C ARG A 210 -0.92 3.34 11.17
N LEU A 211 -1.82 2.64 11.85
CA LEU A 211 -2.85 3.24 12.70
C LEU A 211 -2.27 4.11 13.83
N HIS A 212 -1.08 3.76 14.34
CA HIS A 212 -0.45 4.42 15.48
C HIS A 212 0.74 5.32 15.10
N LEU A 213 1.23 5.23 13.86
CA LEU A 213 2.31 6.09 13.36
C LEU A 213 1.84 7.52 13.05
N PRO A 214 2.76 8.50 13.03
CA PRO A 214 2.49 9.84 12.54
C PRO A 214 1.88 9.83 11.13
N PRO A 215 0.65 10.34 10.91
CA PRO A 215 -0.02 10.23 9.63
C PRO A 215 0.68 11.04 8.54
N HIS A 216 1.33 12.16 8.89
CA HIS A 216 2.02 13.05 7.94
C HIS A 216 3.37 12.52 7.44
N LYS A 217 4.01 11.57 8.13
CA LYS A 217 5.30 10.99 7.72
C LYS A 217 5.09 9.82 6.75
N PRO A 218 5.90 9.64 5.69
CA PRO A 218 5.87 8.45 4.84
C PRO A 218 6.12 7.16 5.62
N LEU A 219 5.49 6.08 5.16
CA LEU A 219 5.75 4.72 5.63
C LEU A 219 6.46 3.90 4.54
N HIS A 220 7.69 3.50 4.81
CA HIS A 220 8.42 2.51 4.02
C HIS A 220 8.13 1.11 4.52
N VAL A 221 7.78 0.16 3.66
CA VAL A 221 7.56 -1.24 4.04
C VAL A 221 8.69 -2.07 3.44
N PHE A 222 9.65 -2.46 4.27
CA PHE A 222 10.90 -3.07 3.81
C PHE A 222 10.67 -4.42 3.12
N GLY A 223 11.42 -4.69 2.04
CA GLY A 223 11.52 -6.02 1.42
C GLY A 223 10.25 -6.49 0.69
N VAL A 224 9.24 -5.63 0.52
CA VAL A 224 8.03 -5.94 -0.26
C VAL A 224 8.28 -5.64 -1.74
N GLY A 225 8.34 -6.68 -2.57
CA GLY A 225 8.29 -6.52 -4.03
C GLY A 225 7.61 -7.67 -4.72
N HIS A 226 6.33 -7.85 -4.43
CA HIS A 226 5.47 -8.73 -5.21
C HIS A 226 4.22 -7.94 -5.65
N PRO A 227 3.87 -7.92 -6.95
CA PRO A 227 2.71 -7.18 -7.45
C PRO A 227 1.42 -7.45 -6.69
N MET A 228 1.19 -8.71 -6.29
CA MET A 228 -0.03 -9.12 -5.60
C MET A 228 -0.34 -8.35 -4.31
N ILE A 229 0.64 -8.06 -3.45
CA ILE A 229 0.39 -7.52 -2.09
C ILE A 229 0.50 -5.99 -2.03
N MET A 230 1.28 -5.37 -2.91
CA MET A 230 1.52 -3.93 -2.88
C MET A 230 0.22 -3.09 -2.86
N PRO A 231 -0.82 -3.37 -3.67
CA PRO A 231 -2.07 -2.61 -3.61
C PRO A 231 -2.71 -2.58 -2.22
N PHE A 232 -2.70 -3.72 -1.53
CA PHE A 232 -3.30 -3.84 -0.19
C PHE A 232 -2.50 -3.08 0.86
N LEU A 233 -1.17 -3.10 0.76
CA LEU A 233 -0.30 -2.32 1.65
C LEU A 233 -0.44 -0.82 1.40
N VAL A 234 -0.52 -0.39 0.14
CA VAL A 234 -0.80 1.00 -0.21
C VAL A 234 -2.14 1.43 0.37
N ALA A 235 -3.19 0.63 0.19
CA ALA A 235 -4.51 0.95 0.74
C ALA A 235 -4.54 1.10 2.26
N LEU A 236 -3.63 0.43 2.98
CA LEU A 236 -3.43 0.58 4.42
C LEU A 236 -2.49 1.74 4.79
N GLY A 237 -1.86 2.41 3.82
CA GLY A 237 -1.03 3.60 4.02
C GLY A 237 0.48 3.38 3.92
N GLY A 238 0.93 2.33 3.22
CA GLY A 238 2.32 2.17 2.79
C GLY A 238 2.64 3.05 1.58
N ASP A 239 3.75 3.79 1.63
CA ASP A 239 4.14 4.78 0.63
C ASP A 239 5.38 4.37 -0.17
N LEU A 240 6.32 3.71 0.48
CA LEU A 240 7.59 3.33 -0.11
C LEU A 240 7.80 1.83 0.08
N PHE A 241 8.38 1.20 -0.91
CA PHE A 241 8.68 -0.22 -0.94
C PHE A 241 10.07 -0.42 -1.53
N ASP A 242 10.68 -1.56 -1.27
CA ASP A 242 11.91 -1.97 -1.93
C ASP A 242 11.92 -3.45 -2.27
N SER A 243 12.64 -3.82 -3.33
CA SER A 243 12.84 -5.23 -3.59
C SER A 243 14.03 -5.62 -4.43
N ALA A 244 14.66 -6.73 -4.03
CA ALA A 244 15.57 -7.54 -4.82
C ALA A 244 14.87 -8.68 -5.56
N SER A 245 13.57 -8.90 -5.34
CA SER A 245 12.83 -10.05 -5.88
C SER A 245 12.90 -10.10 -7.41
N TYR A 246 12.92 -8.95 -8.09
CA TYR A 246 12.96 -8.89 -9.56
C TYR A 246 14.17 -9.65 -10.15
N ILE A 247 15.35 -9.51 -9.52
CA ILE A 247 16.59 -10.16 -9.96
C ILE A 247 16.78 -11.53 -9.32
N LEU A 248 16.38 -11.71 -8.06
CA LEU A 248 16.43 -13.02 -7.39
C LEU A 248 15.54 -14.03 -8.15
N TYR A 249 14.33 -13.62 -8.52
CA TYR A 249 13.40 -14.47 -9.25
C TYR A 249 13.94 -14.75 -10.64
N ALA A 250 14.46 -13.74 -11.34
CA ALA A 250 15.06 -13.93 -12.65
C ALA A 250 16.23 -14.93 -12.64
N ARG A 251 17.08 -14.92 -11.60
CA ARG A 251 18.20 -15.88 -11.43
C ARG A 251 17.73 -17.33 -11.25
N ASP A 252 16.52 -17.51 -10.75
CA ASP A 252 15.82 -18.79 -10.55
C ASP A 252 14.86 -19.14 -11.70
N ASN A 253 14.98 -18.47 -12.86
CA ASN A 253 14.05 -18.59 -13.99
C ASN A 253 12.58 -18.32 -13.62
N ARG A 254 12.32 -17.51 -12.59
CA ARG A 254 10.97 -17.13 -12.17
C ARG A 254 10.50 -15.83 -12.83
N TYR A 255 9.27 -15.89 -13.33
CA TYR A 255 8.55 -14.86 -14.07
C TYR A 255 7.37 -14.33 -13.23
N MET A 256 7.37 -13.04 -12.92
CA MET A 256 6.27 -12.40 -12.19
C MET A 256 5.04 -12.20 -13.08
N THR A 257 3.86 -12.44 -12.54
CA THR A 257 2.57 -12.13 -13.16
C THR A 257 1.75 -11.22 -12.23
N GLU A 258 0.61 -10.74 -12.71
CA GLU A 258 -0.32 -9.97 -11.87
C GLU A 258 -0.92 -10.79 -10.72
N THR A 259 -0.93 -12.11 -10.87
CA THR A 259 -1.60 -13.08 -9.99
C THR A 259 -0.64 -13.99 -9.24
N GLY A 260 0.67 -13.87 -9.43
CA GLY A 260 1.64 -14.77 -8.83
C GLY A 260 3.02 -14.70 -9.46
N THR A 261 3.76 -15.79 -9.29
CA THR A 261 5.04 -16.03 -9.92
C THR A 261 5.02 -17.43 -10.51
N LYS A 262 5.56 -17.60 -11.71
CA LYS A 262 5.65 -18.90 -12.41
C LYS A 262 7.10 -19.20 -12.78
N LYS A 263 7.47 -20.47 -12.89
CA LYS A 263 8.74 -20.81 -13.54
C LYS A 263 8.59 -20.62 -15.05
N LEU A 264 9.65 -20.14 -15.70
CA LEU A 264 9.63 -19.92 -17.15
C LEU A 264 9.34 -21.22 -17.92
N GLU A 265 9.81 -22.35 -17.41
CA GLU A 265 9.61 -23.68 -17.98
C GLU A 265 8.14 -24.15 -17.93
N GLU A 266 7.33 -23.58 -17.03
CA GLU A 266 5.90 -23.90 -16.88
C GLU A 266 5.00 -23.02 -17.77
N LEU A 267 5.58 -22.06 -18.50
CA LEU A 267 4.84 -21.16 -19.37
C LEU A 267 4.74 -21.73 -20.79
N HIS A 268 3.54 -21.65 -21.36
CA HIS A 268 3.33 -21.88 -22.80
C HIS A 268 3.30 -20.57 -23.59
N TYR A 269 2.91 -19.47 -22.94
CA TYR A 269 2.85 -18.12 -23.50
C TYR A 269 3.43 -17.13 -22.49
N LEU A 270 3.90 -15.98 -22.96
CA LEU A 270 4.25 -14.84 -22.11
C LEU A 270 3.03 -13.89 -22.02
N PRO A 271 2.25 -13.91 -20.93
CA PRO A 271 1.03 -13.10 -20.82
C PRO A 271 1.36 -11.65 -20.45
N CYS A 272 2.16 -10.96 -21.28
CA CYS A 272 2.63 -9.60 -21.04
C CYS A 272 3.03 -8.94 -22.36
N ASN A 273 2.95 -7.61 -22.43
CA ASN A 273 3.36 -6.82 -23.59
C ASN A 273 4.55 -5.88 -23.27
N CYS A 274 5.37 -6.22 -22.27
CA CYS A 274 6.59 -5.46 -21.97
C CYS A 274 7.61 -5.60 -23.12
N PRO A 275 8.66 -4.75 -23.17
CA PRO A 275 9.65 -4.78 -24.25
C PRO A 275 10.35 -6.13 -24.48
N VAL A 276 10.34 -7.02 -23.48
CA VAL A 276 10.84 -8.41 -23.59
C VAL A 276 9.75 -9.31 -24.17
N CYS A 277 8.59 -9.38 -23.52
CA CYS A 277 7.51 -10.30 -23.88
C CYS A 277 6.86 -9.99 -25.22
N SER A 278 6.99 -8.75 -25.72
CA SER A 278 6.53 -8.37 -27.06
C SER A 278 7.47 -8.82 -28.19
N LYS A 279 8.68 -9.29 -27.87
CA LYS A 279 9.72 -9.63 -28.85
C LYS A 279 10.16 -11.08 -28.83
N TYR A 280 9.93 -11.79 -27.73
CA TYR A 280 10.43 -13.14 -27.51
C TYR A 280 9.31 -14.08 -27.09
N THR A 281 9.47 -15.35 -27.40
CA THR A 281 8.66 -16.46 -26.94
C THR A 281 9.29 -17.15 -25.73
N VAL A 282 8.55 -18.04 -25.06
CA VAL A 282 9.08 -18.84 -23.94
C VAL A 282 10.27 -19.70 -24.39
N LYS A 283 10.14 -20.36 -25.55
CA LYS A 283 11.18 -21.24 -26.10
C LYS A 283 12.47 -20.45 -26.39
N GLU A 284 12.37 -19.31 -27.07
CA GLU A 284 13.53 -18.46 -27.35
C GLU A 284 14.20 -17.99 -26.07
N LEU A 285 13.44 -17.58 -25.04
CA LEU A 285 14.02 -17.21 -23.75
C LEU A 285 14.74 -18.39 -23.09
N LEU A 286 14.19 -19.60 -23.13
CA LEU A 286 14.82 -20.80 -22.56
C LEU A 286 16.13 -21.18 -23.28
N GLU A 287 16.18 -21.02 -24.60
CA GLU A 287 17.35 -21.32 -25.43
C GLU A 287 18.46 -20.25 -25.32
N MET A 288 18.16 -19.06 -24.79
CA MET A 288 19.18 -18.01 -24.59
C MET A 288 20.25 -18.39 -23.55
N PRO A 289 21.47 -17.84 -23.69
CA PRO A 289 22.49 -17.93 -22.65
C PRO A 289 21.94 -17.42 -21.30
N ARG A 290 22.24 -18.14 -20.21
CA ARG A 290 21.70 -17.87 -18.86
C ARG A 290 21.81 -16.39 -18.48
N LYS A 291 22.95 -15.75 -18.73
CA LYS A 291 23.17 -14.33 -18.41
C LYS A 291 22.13 -13.42 -19.07
N LYS A 292 21.84 -13.63 -20.36
CA LYS A 292 20.87 -12.85 -21.14
C LYS A 292 19.43 -13.16 -20.72
N ARG A 293 19.13 -14.43 -20.46
CA ARG A 293 17.82 -14.86 -19.94
C ARG A 293 17.49 -14.20 -18.60
N VAL A 294 18.44 -14.21 -17.65
CA VAL A 294 18.28 -13.54 -16.34
C VAL A 294 18.07 -12.04 -16.52
N GLU A 295 18.80 -11.39 -17.42
CA GLU A 295 18.61 -9.97 -17.70
C GLU A 295 17.18 -9.67 -18.16
N TYR A 296 16.68 -10.42 -19.14
CA TYR A 296 15.35 -10.21 -19.71
C TYR A 296 14.23 -10.55 -18.74
N LEU A 297 14.37 -11.62 -17.94
CA LEU A 297 13.43 -11.90 -16.86
C LEU A 297 13.43 -10.80 -15.80
N ALA A 298 14.59 -10.26 -15.45
CA ALA A 298 14.69 -9.16 -14.49
C ALA A 298 14.02 -7.88 -15.01
N LEU A 299 14.18 -7.57 -16.31
CA LEU A 299 13.50 -6.44 -16.96
C LEU A 299 11.99 -6.62 -17.00
N HIS A 300 11.51 -7.81 -17.33
CA HIS A 300 10.09 -8.14 -17.25
C HIS A 300 9.57 -7.97 -15.82
N ASN A 301 10.26 -8.50 -14.81
CA ASN A 301 9.85 -8.42 -13.42
C ASN A 301 9.79 -6.96 -12.92
N LEU A 302 10.79 -6.14 -13.26
CA LEU A 302 10.77 -4.69 -12.97
C LEU A 302 9.61 -3.98 -13.65
N TYR A 303 9.32 -4.32 -14.91
CA TYR A 303 8.16 -3.79 -15.62
C TYR A 303 6.84 -4.15 -14.91
N MET A 304 6.68 -5.39 -14.47
CA MET A 304 5.48 -5.83 -13.75
C MET A 304 5.28 -5.07 -12.43
N LEU A 305 6.36 -4.89 -11.68
CA LEU A 305 6.33 -4.13 -10.42
C LEU A 305 5.95 -2.67 -10.65
N ARG A 306 6.54 -2.01 -11.66
CA ARG A 306 6.17 -0.64 -12.04
C ARG A 306 4.73 -0.54 -12.52
N LYS A 307 4.29 -1.48 -13.36
CA LYS A 307 2.91 -1.54 -13.87
C LYS A 307 1.92 -1.58 -12.71
N GLU A 308 2.16 -2.41 -11.71
CA GLU A 308 1.28 -2.50 -10.54
C GLU A 308 1.25 -1.19 -9.74
N ILE A 309 2.40 -0.55 -9.49
CA ILE A 309 2.45 0.76 -8.83
C ILE A 309 1.63 1.81 -9.61
N ASN A 310 1.73 1.83 -10.94
CA ASN A 310 0.96 2.75 -11.78
C ASN A 310 -0.55 2.46 -11.73
N ASN A 311 -0.95 1.18 -11.74
CA ASN A 311 -2.35 0.80 -11.59
C ASN A 311 -2.92 1.26 -10.25
N VAL A 312 -2.15 1.12 -9.16
CA VAL A 312 -2.54 1.60 -7.83
C VAL A 312 -2.68 3.12 -7.81
N LYS A 313 -1.72 3.85 -8.40
CA LYS A 313 -1.81 5.33 -8.54
C LYS A 313 -3.06 5.73 -9.32
N GLN A 314 -3.35 5.06 -10.43
CA GLN A 314 -4.55 5.34 -11.23
C GLN A 314 -5.82 5.07 -10.41
N ALA A 315 -5.89 3.95 -9.70
CA ALA A 315 -7.02 3.65 -8.83
C ALA A 315 -7.20 4.70 -7.72
N ILE A 316 -6.11 5.23 -7.13
CA ILE A 316 -6.18 6.34 -6.18
C ILE A 316 -6.74 7.60 -6.85
N LYS A 317 -6.28 7.95 -8.06
CA LYS A 317 -6.76 9.12 -8.81
C LYS A 317 -8.25 9.05 -9.12
N GLU A 318 -8.71 7.88 -9.55
CA GLU A 318 -10.12 7.65 -9.90
C GLU A 318 -11.03 7.46 -8.67
N GLY A 319 -10.43 7.30 -7.48
CA GLY A 319 -11.18 6.96 -6.27
C GLY A 319 -11.77 5.54 -6.36
N ARG A 320 -11.03 4.60 -6.92
CA ARG A 320 -11.44 3.21 -7.14
C ARG A 320 -10.49 2.21 -6.50
N LEU A 321 -9.71 2.64 -5.51
CA LEU A 321 -8.74 1.75 -4.87
C LEU A 321 -9.43 0.58 -4.19
N TRP A 322 -10.60 0.80 -3.57
CA TRP A 322 -11.38 -0.29 -2.97
C TRP A 322 -11.81 -1.34 -4.01
N GLU A 323 -12.43 -0.90 -5.10
CA GLU A 323 -12.87 -1.75 -6.20
C GLU A 323 -11.69 -2.51 -6.83
N TYR A 324 -10.53 -1.86 -6.92
CA TYR A 324 -9.31 -2.50 -7.38
C TYR A 324 -8.86 -3.63 -6.44
N LEU A 325 -8.91 -3.42 -5.11
CA LEU A 325 -8.62 -4.48 -4.14
C LEU A 325 -9.62 -5.63 -4.21
N GLU A 326 -10.91 -5.31 -4.36
CA GLU A 326 -11.98 -6.29 -4.47
C GLU A 326 -11.73 -7.21 -5.67
N TYR A 327 -11.42 -6.64 -6.84
CA TYR A 327 -11.01 -7.36 -8.04
C TYR A 327 -9.77 -8.24 -7.79
N LYS A 328 -8.68 -7.66 -7.25
CA LYS A 328 -7.44 -8.40 -6.97
C LYS A 328 -7.66 -9.53 -5.95
N SER A 329 -8.59 -9.36 -5.00
CA SER A 329 -8.89 -10.38 -3.99
C SER A 329 -9.45 -11.68 -4.57
N LYS A 330 -10.07 -11.62 -5.76
CA LYS A 330 -10.64 -12.78 -6.44
C LYS A 330 -9.60 -13.59 -7.23
N SER A 331 -8.38 -13.08 -7.39
CA SER A 331 -7.36 -13.75 -8.21
C SER A 331 -6.58 -14.85 -7.47
N HIS A 332 -6.58 -14.86 -6.14
CA HIS A 332 -5.83 -15.85 -5.34
C HIS A 332 -6.37 -15.99 -3.90
N PRO A 333 -6.43 -17.21 -3.31
CA PRO A 333 -6.93 -17.43 -1.94
C PRO A 333 -6.22 -16.61 -0.86
N THR A 334 -4.89 -16.45 -0.98
CA THR A 334 -4.13 -15.57 -0.07
C THR A 334 -4.57 -14.11 -0.16
N LEU A 335 -4.88 -13.61 -1.38
CA LEU A 335 -5.38 -12.25 -1.55
C LEU A 335 -6.81 -12.10 -1.04
N ARG A 336 -7.61 -13.17 -1.09
CA ARG A 336 -8.90 -13.21 -0.42
C ARG A 336 -8.74 -12.99 1.09
N LYS A 337 -7.85 -13.74 1.74
CA LYS A 337 -7.55 -13.59 3.17
C LYS A 337 -7.02 -12.19 3.50
N ALA A 338 -6.11 -11.66 2.67
CA ALA A 338 -5.60 -10.30 2.78
C ALA A 338 -6.72 -9.24 2.75
N PHE A 339 -7.69 -9.39 1.86
CA PHE A 339 -8.82 -8.47 1.75
C PHE A 339 -9.74 -8.51 2.98
N GLU A 340 -9.92 -9.69 3.60
CA GLU A 340 -10.62 -9.79 4.89
C GLU A 340 -9.93 -8.98 6.00
N ILE A 341 -8.59 -8.89 5.98
CA ILE A 341 -7.86 -8.02 6.90
C ILE A 341 -8.13 -6.54 6.60
N VAL A 342 -8.07 -6.12 5.33
CA VAL A 342 -8.39 -4.72 4.96
C VAL A 342 -9.79 -4.32 5.43
N LYS A 343 -10.78 -5.21 5.35
CA LYS A 343 -12.14 -4.97 5.86
C LYS A 343 -12.21 -4.68 7.36
N LYS A 344 -11.30 -5.24 8.16
CA LYS A 344 -11.20 -4.94 9.61
C LYS A 344 -10.77 -3.50 9.87
N TYR A 345 -10.05 -2.89 8.93
CA TYR A 345 -9.56 -1.51 9.03
C TYR A 345 -10.50 -0.47 8.41
N THR A 346 -11.70 -0.84 7.96
CA THR A 346 -12.66 0.08 7.30
C THR A 346 -12.92 1.38 8.05
N LYS A 347 -13.07 1.33 9.40
CA LYS A 347 -13.23 2.53 10.24
C LYS A 347 -12.01 3.48 10.18
N TYR A 348 -10.81 2.93 10.06
CA TYR A 348 -9.58 3.70 9.86
C TYR A 348 -9.53 4.28 8.44
N LEU A 349 -9.78 3.46 7.43
CA LEU A 349 -9.76 3.86 6.02
C LEU A 349 -10.79 4.94 5.69
N GLU A 350 -11.95 4.90 6.34
CA GLU A 350 -13.01 5.90 6.19
C GLU A 350 -12.53 7.33 6.45
N LYS A 351 -11.60 7.51 7.41
CA LYS A 351 -11.04 8.83 7.76
C LYS A 351 -10.28 9.45 6.59
N TYR A 352 -9.67 8.61 5.77
CA TYR A 352 -8.84 9.00 4.64
C TYR A 352 -9.57 8.75 3.31
N ASN A 353 -10.87 8.46 3.31
CA ASN A 353 -11.59 8.26 2.06
C ASN A 353 -12.24 9.58 1.61
N PRO A 354 -11.92 10.12 0.42
CA PRO A 354 -12.56 11.33 -0.07
C PRO A 354 -14.05 11.09 -0.37
N GLU A 355 -14.88 12.12 -0.17
CA GLU A 355 -16.31 12.03 -0.45
C GLU A 355 -16.59 11.99 -1.95
N THR A 356 -15.88 12.84 -2.69
CA THR A 356 -15.85 12.89 -4.15
C THR A 356 -14.43 13.14 -4.62
N LYS A 357 -14.14 12.78 -5.87
CA LYS A 357 -12.90 13.10 -6.55
C LYS A 357 -13.15 14.23 -7.55
N GLY A 358 -12.10 14.93 -7.96
CA GLY A 358 -12.21 16.00 -8.96
C GLY A 358 -12.81 15.50 -10.30
N THR A 359 -12.57 14.23 -10.65
CA THR A 359 -13.29 13.52 -11.70
C THR A 359 -14.10 12.39 -11.06
N THR A 360 -15.43 12.52 -11.07
CA THR A 360 -16.31 11.55 -10.42
C THR A 360 -16.58 10.38 -11.36
N HIS A 361 -16.12 9.19 -10.97
CA HIS A 361 -16.48 7.94 -11.62
C HIS A 361 -17.65 7.27 -10.90
N ALA A 362 -18.45 6.49 -11.63
CA ALA A 362 -19.51 5.71 -11.03
C ALA A 362 -18.94 4.73 -9.99
N LEU A 363 -19.59 4.66 -8.82
CA LEU A 363 -19.30 3.68 -7.78
C LEU A 363 -19.69 2.29 -8.27
N LEU A 364 -18.77 1.32 -8.25
CA LEU A 364 -19.09 -0.05 -8.67
C LEU A 364 -19.48 -0.86 -7.43
N LEU A 365 -20.73 -1.34 -7.41
CA LEU A 365 -21.27 -2.14 -6.32
C LEU A 365 -21.35 -3.59 -6.81
N ILE A 366 -20.24 -4.32 -6.68
CA ILE A 366 -20.00 -5.59 -7.38
C ILE A 366 -20.70 -6.74 -6.68
N ASP A 367 -20.36 -6.98 -5.41
CA ASP A 367 -20.92 -8.05 -4.59
C ASP A 367 -21.01 -7.64 -3.10
N LYS A 368 -21.25 -8.61 -2.21
CA LYS A 368 -21.30 -8.44 -0.76
C LYS A 368 -20.15 -7.66 -0.14
N ASP A 369 -18.97 -7.64 -0.74
CA ASP A 369 -17.80 -6.92 -0.24
C ASP A 369 -17.95 -5.40 -0.39
N SER A 370 -18.77 -4.95 -1.35
CA SER A 370 -19.09 -3.53 -1.54
C SER A 370 -19.76 -2.91 -0.31
N TYR A 371 -20.40 -3.69 0.58
CA TYR A 371 -20.90 -3.18 1.87
C TYR A 371 -19.80 -2.64 2.78
N TYR A 372 -18.59 -3.16 2.66
CA TYR A 372 -17.46 -2.73 3.47
C TYR A 372 -16.69 -1.57 2.84
N ASN A 373 -17.09 -1.09 1.66
CA ASN A 373 -16.47 0.07 1.03
C ASN A 373 -16.57 1.29 1.96
N PRO A 374 -15.45 1.87 2.41
CA PRO A 374 -15.46 3.00 3.36
C PRO A 374 -16.22 4.22 2.84
N ARG A 375 -16.28 4.42 1.51
CA ARG A 375 -17.09 5.48 0.91
C ARG A 375 -18.57 5.25 1.19
N LEU A 376 -19.05 4.03 0.94
CA LEU A 376 -20.44 3.65 1.15
C LEU A 376 -20.82 3.75 2.64
N ILE A 377 -19.95 3.27 3.54
CA ILE A 377 -20.12 3.37 5.00
C ILE A 377 -20.28 4.84 5.43
N ARG A 378 -19.40 5.74 4.94
CA ARG A 378 -19.44 7.16 5.28
C ARG A 378 -20.73 7.84 4.83
N ILE A 379 -21.13 7.60 3.59
CA ILE A 379 -22.34 8.18 2.99
C ILE A 379 -23.57 7.73 3.77
N LYS A 380 -23.71 6.42 4.01
CA LYS A 380 -24.80 5.87 4.80
C LYS A 380 -24.87 6.48 6.18
N ARG A 381 -23.74 6.57 6.89
CA ARG A 381 -23.68 7.17 8.23
C ARG A 381 -24.19 8.62 8.22
N LYS A 382 -23.79 9.43 7.23
CA LYS A 382 -24.28 10.81 7.08
C LYS A 382 -25.78 10.87 6.84
N VAL A 383 -26.29 10.08 5.90
CA VAL A 383 -27.71 10.07 5.56
C VAL A 383 -28.56 9.60 6.73
N TYR A 384 -28.13 8.54 7.42
CA TYR A 384 -28.86 8.04 8.59
C TYR A 384 -28.86 9.02 9.77
N GLY A 385 -27.76 9.73 10.00
CA GLY A 385 -27.71 10.81 10.99
C GLY A 385 -28.65 11.98 10.66
N MET A 386 -28.79 12.31 9.37
CA MET A 386 -29.77 13.32 8.92
C MET A 386 -31.20 12.83 9.10
N LEU A 387 -31.49 11.58 8.75
CA LEU A 387 -32.84 11.02 8.86
C LEU A 387 -33.28 10.90 10.33
N SER A 388 -32.40 10.48 11.24
CA SER A 388 -32.71 10.30 12.67
C SER A 388 -33.22 11.56 13.37
N ASN A 389 -32.92 12.75 12.83
CA ASN A 389 -33.36 14.02 13.41
C ASN A 389 -34.81 14.40 13.04
N LYS A 390 -35.43 13.71 12.07
CA LYS A 390 -36.75 14.09 11.56
C LYS A 390 -37.93 13.45 12.29
N LYS A 391 -37.73 12.29 12.92
CA LYS A 391 -38.77 11.49 13.62
C LYS A 391 -40.18 11.55 12.98
N PRO A 392 -40.33 11.14 11.71
CA PRO A 392 -41.62 11.22 11.03
C PRO A 392 -42.64 10.23 11.60
N GLU A 393 -43.91 10.63 11.66
CA GLU A 393 -45.00 9.75 12.11
C GLU A 393 -45.27 8.61 11.12
N ASN A 394 -45.27 8.94 9.82
CA ASN A 394 -45.58 8.00 8.76
C ASN A 394 -44.44 7.97 7.72
N ILE A 395 -43.91 6.76 7.45
CA ILE A 395 -42.84 6.54 6.47
C ILE A 395 -43.36 5.61 5.38
N LEU A 396 -43.12 5.98 4.12
CA LEU A 396 -43.35 5.11 2.97
C LEU A 396 -42.02 4.80 2.29
N LEU A 397 -41.68 3.51 2.20
CA LEU A 397 -40.46 3.03 1.55
C LEU A 397 -40.74 2.60 0.12
N ILE A 398 -39.91 3.07 -0.80
CA ILE A 398 -40.03 2.78 -2.23
C ILE A 398 -38.72 2.16 -2.71
N PRO A 399 -38.74 1.04 -3.46
CA PRO A 399 -37.52 0.47 -4.02
C PRO A 399 -36.89 1.45 -5.03
N ALA A 400 -35.58 1.67 -4.94
CA ALA A 400 -34.82 2.44 -5.91
C ALA A 400 -34.18 1.50 -6.94
N TYR A 401 -34.92 1.18 -8.00
CA TYR A 401 -34.47 0.21 -9.02
C TYR A 401 -34.34 0.81 -10.43
N LYS A 402 -35.03 1.92 -10.74
CA LYS A 402 -34.97 2.57 -12.05
C LYS A 402 -34.52 4.03 -11.92
N LYS A 403 -33.33 4.35 -12.43
CA LYS A 403 -32.81 5.73 -12.48
C LYS A 403 -33.45 6.51 -13.65
N PRO A 404 -33.72 7.81 -13.47
CA PRO A 404 -33.63 8.56 -12.22
C PRO A 404 -34.79 8.18 -11.28
N TYR A 405 -34.47 7.92 -9.99
CA TYR A 405 -35.43 7.34 -9.05
C TYR A 405 -36.66 8.22 -8.77
N ASN A 406 -36.56 9.51 -9.02
CA ASN A 406 -37.68 10.45 -8.88
C ASN A 406 -38.67 10.41 -10.05
N GLN A 407 -38.41 9.62 -11.10
CA GLN A 407 -39.31 9.42 -12.25
C GLN A 407 -39.93 8.03 -12.28
N GLN A 408 -39.64 7.17 -11.31
CA GLN A 408 -40.27 5.85 -11.24
C GLN A 408 -41.75 5.99 -10.82
N ILE A 409 -42.60 5.12 -11.38
CA ILE A 409 -44.05 5.22 -11.28
C ILE A 409 -44.49 5.18 -9.83
N GLU A 410 -43.91 4.26 -9.05
CA GLU A 410 -44.21 4.06 -7.63
C GLU A 410 -43.93 5.32 -6.81
N TYR A 411 -42.87 6.07 -7.13
CA TYR A 411 -42.57 7.33 -6.46
C TYR A 411 -43.58 8.42 -6.81
N ILE A 412 -43.91 8.56 -8.10
CA ILE A 412 -44.86 9.57 -8.57
C ILE A 412 -46.25 9.32 -7.95
N GLU A 413 -46.69 8.06 -7.95
CA GLU A 413 -47.97 7.66 -7.37
C GLU A 413 -48.00 7.84 -5.85
N ALA A 414 -46.94 7.42 -5.16
CA ALA A 414 -46.80 7.60 -3.72
C ALA A 414 -46.89 9.07 -3.31
N LYS A 415 -46.16 9.95 -4.01
CA LYS A 415 -46.17 11.38 -3.75
C LYS A 415 -47.55 12.01 -3.96
N ARG A 416 -48.31 11.53 -4.94
CA ARG A 416 -49.68 11.99 -5.22
C ARG A 416 -50.68 11.47 -4.17
N LYS A 417 -50.58 10.19 -3.81
CA LYS A 417 -51.56 9.50 -2.96
C LYS A 417 -51.34 9.74 -1.46
N TYR A 418 -50.10 9.95 -1.05
CA TYR A 418 -49.69 10.07 0.36
C TYR A 418 -48.84 11.34 0.59
N PRO A 419 -49.39 12.55 0.38
CA PRO A 419 -48.63 13.80 0.48
C PRO A 419 -48.07 14.07 1.89
N GLU A 420 -48.75 13.57 2.93
CA GLU A 420 -48.35 13.71 4.34
C GLU A 420 -47.26 12.70 4.78
N TYR A 421 -46.96 11.68 3.95
CA TYR A 421 -46.00 10.64 4.31
C TYR A 421 -44.58 11.07 3.99
N THR A 422 -43.63 10.73 4.86
CA THR A 422 -42.21 10.85 4.53
C THR A 422 -41.82 9.70 3.60
N ILE A 423 -41.66 10.01 2.32
CA ILE A 423 -41.23 9.05 1.30
C ILE A 423 -39.71 8.91 1.33
N LEU A 424 -39.21 7.69 1.44
CA LEU A 424 -37.79 7.35 1.35
C LEU A 424 -37.56 6.24 0.32
N PHE A 425 -36.43 6.28 -0.35
CA PHE A 425 -35.96 5.19 -1.18
C PHE A 425 -35.17 4.18 -0.36
N TYR A 426 -35.22 2.91 -0.77
CA TYR A 426 -34.26 1.90 -0.33
C TYR A 426 -33.59 1.23 -1.52
N HIS A 427 -32.29 1.00 -1.42
CA HIS A 427 -31.49 0.28 -2.40
C HIS A 427 -30.63 -0.75 -1.68
N PRO A 428 -30.45 -1.99 -2.19
CA PRO A 428 -29.72 -3.05 -1.50
C PRO A 428 -28.36 -2.57 -0.99
N TYR A 429 -27.53 -2.03 -1.87
CA TYR A 429 -26.24 -1.46 -1.50
C TYR A 429 -26.29 -0.07 -0.86
N LEU A 430 -27.00 0.90 -1.44
CA LEU A 430 -26.95 2.31 -0.98
C LEU A 430 -27.75 2.58 0.30
N GLY A 431 -28.54 1.61 0.76
CA GLY A 431 -29.33 1.74 1.97
C GLY A 431 -30.56 2.61 1.78
N VAL A 432 -31.03 3.23 2.86
CA VAL A 432 -32.21 4.10 2.87
C VAL A 432 -31.80 5.56 2.65
N PHE A 433 -32.45 6.26 1.73
CA PHE A 433 -32.12 7.65 1.43
C PHE A 433 -33.34 8.44 0.95
N PRO A 434 -33.37 9.77 1.20
CA PRO A 434 -34.51 10.57 0.78
C PRO A 434 -34.44 10.94 -0.71
N PRO A 435 -35.57 11.24 -1.37
CA PRO A 435 -35.63 11.53 -2.81
C PRO A 435 -34.73 12.69 -3.26
N GLN A 436 -34.41 13.63 -2.38
CA GLN A 436 -33.52 14.76 -2.66
C GLN A 436 -32.10 14.33 -3.05
N LEU A 437 -31.68 13.13 -2.63
CA LEU A 437 -30.36 12.58 -2.98
C LEU A 437 -30.38 11.75 -4.27
N ALA A 438 -31.54 11.52 -4.89
CA ALA A 438 -31.66 10.60 -6.04
C ALA A 438 -30.77 10.97 -7.24
N ASN A 439 -30.46 12.26 -7.40
CA ASN A 439 -29.62 12.78 -8.50
C ASN A 439 -28.20 13.15 -8.05
N THR A 440 -27.81 12.83 -6.82
CA THR A 440 -26.48 13.15 -6.27
C THR A 440 -25.57 11.93 -6.29
N TYR A 441 -24.26 12.17 -6.17
CA TYR A 441 -23.30 11.08 -5.96
C TYR A 441 -23.51 10.41 -4.59
N PRO A 442 -23.39 9.07 -4.48
CA PRO A 442 -23.26 8.07 -5.55
C PRO A 442 -24.61 7.54 -6.05
N TYR A 443 -25.74 8.03 -5.55
CA TYR A 443 -27.09 7.50 -5.84
C TYR A 443 -27.46 7.51 -7.31
N PHE A 444 -27.01 8.51 -8.07
CA PHE A 444 -27.17 8.50 -9.52
C PHE A 444 -25.98 7.85 -10.22
N GLN A 445 -24.75 8.11 -9.76
CA GLN A 445 -23.51 7.63 -10.36
C GLN A 445 -23.01 6.34 -9.69
N HIS A 446 -23.69 5.23 -9.97
CA HIS A 446 -23.28 3.89 -9.57
C HIS A 446 -23.75 2.81 -10.54
N GLU A 447 -23.03 1.70 -10.56
CA GLU A 447 -23.42 0.49 -11.27
C GLU A 447 -23.59 -0.66 -10.28
N VAL A 448 -24.55 -1.53 -10.54
CA VAL A 448 -24.93 -2.64 -9.65
C VAL A 448 -24.57 -3.97 -10.31
N GLY A 449 -23.79 -4.78 -9.60
CA GLY A 449 -23.46 -6.14 -9.93
C GLY A 449 -24.45 -7.14 -9.33
N ILE A 450 -23.92 -8.19 -8.70
CA ILE A 450 -24.70 -9.31 -8.19
C ILE A 450 -25.42 -8.91 -6.90
N ILE A 451 -26.70 -9.26 -6.75
CA ILE A 451 -27.45 -9.11 -5.51
C ILE A 451 -27.77 -10.52 -5.00
N ASP A 452 -26.92 -11.05 -4.12
CA ASP A 452 -27.07 -12.38 -3.53
C ASP A 452 -27.86 -12.34 -2.20
N GLU A 453 -28.10 -13.51 -1.62
CA GLU A 453 -28.82 -13.65 -0.34
C GLU A 453 -28.10 -12.91 0.80
N GLU A 454 -26.77 -12.84 0.79
CA GLU A 454 -26.00 -12.15 1.83
C GLU A 454 -26.19 -10.63 1.73
N VAL A 455 -26.19 -10.08 0.50
CA VAL A 455 -26.53 -8.69 0.21
C VAL A 455 -27.94 -8.38 0.67
N ILE A 456 -28.93 -9.21 0.31
CA ILE A 456 -30.32 -9.02 0.73
C ILE A 456 -30.46 -9.07 2.25
N THR A 457 -29.78 -10.00 2.91
CA THR A 457 -29.78 -10.13 4.37
C THR A 457 -29.17 -8.91 5.05
N LYS A 458 -28.05 -8.40 4.54
CA LYS A 458 -27.41 -7.18 5.04
C LYS A 458 -28.28 -5.95 4.83
N ALA A 459 -28.82 -5.77 3.62
CA ALA A 459 -29.76 -4.70 3.30
C ALA A 459 -30.95 -4.70 4.25
N SER A 460 -31.59 -5.85 4.42
CA SER A 460 -32.79 -6.01 5.27
C SER A 460 -32.51 -5.63 6.71
N LYS A 461 -31.40 -6.14 7.29
CA LYS A 461 -30.98 -5.78 8.65
C LYS A 461 -30.72 -4.29 8.81
N GLU A 462 -30.04 -3.69 7.84
CA GLU A 462 -29.71 -2.27 7.86
C GLU A 462 -30.97 -1.38 7.74
N ILE A 463 -31.88 -1.72 6.83
CA ILE A 463 -33.16 -1.03 6.64
C ILE A 463 -33.99 -1.08 7.93
N LEU A 464 -34.11 -2.25 8.56
CA LEU A 464 -34.83 -2.40 9.84
C LEU A 464 -34.20 -1.56 10.96
N GLN A 465 -32.87 -1.53 11.06
CA GLN A 465 -32.17 -0.71 12.04
C GLN A 465 -32.44 0.78 11.84
N VAL A 466 -32.45 1.26 10.59
CA VAL A 466 -32.72 2.66 10.28
C VAL A 466 -34.17 3.00 10.63
N ILE A 467 -35.14 2.20 10.18
CA ILE A 467 -36.57 2.42 10.46
C ILE A 467 -36.83 2.47 11.96
N ASN A 468 -36.25 1.54 12.74
CA ASN A 468 -36.43 1.52 14.19
C ASN A 468 -35.89 2.78 14.89
N LYS A 469 -34.87 3.44 14.33
CA LYS A 469 -34.36 4.72 14.83
C LYS A 469 -35.19 5.93 14.41
N LEU A 470 -36.00 5.79 13.36
CA LEU A 470 -36.88 6.85 12.86
C LEU A 470 -38.24 6.86 13.54
N ARG A 471 -38.62 5.77 14.21
CA ARG A 471 -39.84 5.71 15.01
C ARG A 471 -39.73 6.68 16.20
N PRO A 472 -40.81 7.42 16.52
CA PRO A 472 -40.84 8.43 17.59
C PRO A 472 -40.24 8.01 18.92
#